data_AF-A0A3A4X2Q4-F1
#
_entry.id   AF-A0A3A4X2Q4-F1
#
_cell.length_a   1.000
_cell.length_b   1.000
_cell.length_c   1.000
_cell.angle_alpha   90.00
_cell.angle_beta   90.00
_cell.angle_gamma   90.00
#
_symmetry.space_group_name_H-M   'P 1'
#
loop_
_entity.id
_entity.type
_entity.pdbx_description
1 polymer ?
#
loop_
_entity_poly.entity_id
_entity_poly.type
_entity_poly.pdbx_seq_one_letter_code
_entity_poly.pdbx_strand_id
1 'polypeptide(L)'
;MAKEKTPEGKKPFDLSHASTTALRGRQSVRATFKLTEGCIDALSIVAAHLGIKQKSLFDHLIDDIASLNSIAREVRNDPLLRKDRVQKTFVISRKTLSSLEEVSRAFNAPRDALVEYSVLKLIPIIASEREKHEKRKEILKEVKKHLDDGLKLFRKMQANLEEDDPVCGRMASVMATYASAFESISAFIEKGSIIEDFDAEAMGFNPENEE
;
A
#
# COMPACT_ATOMS: atom_id res chain seq x y z
N MET A 1 54.06 11.26 45.67
CA MET A 1 54.30 11.07 44.23
C MET A 1 52.99 10.72 43.57
N ALA A 2 52.62 11.52 42.56
CA ALA A 2 51.31 11.55 41.92
C ALA A 2 51.01 10.24 41.16
N LYS A 3 49.78 9.74 41.29
CA LYS A 3 49.18 8.83 40.31
C LYS A 3 48.18 9.64 39.51
N GLU A 4 48.55 9.97 38.27
CA GLU A 4 47.68 10.56 37.27
C GLU A 4 46.49 9.63 37.00
N LYS A 5 45.29 10.20 37.03
CA LYS A 5 44.06 9.57 36.55
C LYS A 5 44.04 9.68 35.03
N THR A 6 44.20 8.56 34.35
CA THR A 6 43.90 8.43 32.91
C THR A 6 42.38 8.52 32.72
N PRO A 7 41.87 9.33 31.77
CA PRO A 7 40.43 9.46 31.55
C PRO A 7 39.89 8.21 30.86
N GLU A 8 38.83 7.63 31.44
CA GLU A 8 38.09 6.52 30.84
C GLU A 8 37.58 6.93 29.45
N GLY A 9 37.96 6.11 28.47
CA GLY A 9 37.63 6.30 27.07
C GLY A 9 36.12 6.36 26.87
N LYS A 10 35.70 7.40 26.13
CA LYS A 10 34.37 7.51 25.53
C LYS A 10 33.99 6.18 24.89
N LYS A 11 32.87 5.59 25.32
CA LYS A 11 32.26 4.45 24.63
C LYS A 11 32.13 4.80 23.13
N PRO A 12 32.58 3.93 22.21
CA PRO A 12 32.39 4.18 20.80
C PRO A 12 30.89 4.30 20.51
N PHE A 13 30.53 5.33 19.74
CA PHE A 13 29.20 5.47 19.15
C PHE A 13 28.85 4.17 18.42
N ASP A 14 27.78 3.51 18.85
CA ASP A 14 27.22 2.35 18.17
C ASP A 14 26.59 2.81 16.85
N LEU A 15 27.40 2.81 15.79
CA LEU A 15 26.97 3.00 14.41
C LEU A 15 26.24 1.73 13.97
N SER A 16 24.99 1.62 14.39
CA SER A 16 24.16 0.45 14.13
C SER A 16 23.91 0.25 12.62
N HIS A 17 24.26 -0.96 12.17
CA HIS A 17 23.68 -1.70 11.04
C HIS A 17 23.83 -1.26 9.57
N ALA A 18 24.65 -0.25 9.21
CA ALA A 18 24.93 0.02 7.80
C ALA A 18 26.13 -0.78 7.26
N SER A 19 26.02 -2.11 7.17
CA SER A 19 27.03 -2.94 6.46
C SER A 19 26.96 -2.71 4.95
N THR A 20 28.11 -2.73 4.26
CA THR A 20 28.18 -2.66 2.79
C THR A 20 27.32 -3.72 2.11
N THR A 21 27.18 -4.89 2.72
CA THR A 21 26.29 -5.98 2.29
C THR A 21 24.82 -5.57 2.38
N ALA A 22 24.41 -4.91 3.46
CA ALA A 22 23.05 -4.42 3.64
C ALA A 22 22.70 -3.35 2.59
N LEU A 23 23.62 -2.43 2.31
CA LEU A 23 23.46 -1.43 1.26
C LEU A 23 23.39 -2.06 -0.14
N ARG A 24 24.23 -3.07 -0.40
CA ARG A 24 24.18 -3.84 -1.66
C ARG A 24 22.88 -4.62 -1.82
N GLY A 25 22.29 -5.13 -0.74
CA GLY A 25 21.00 -5.82 -0.74
C GLY A 25 19.84 -4.90 -1.14
N ARG A 26 19.92 -3.61 -0.80
CA ARG A 26 18.91 -2.59 -1.16
C ARG A 26 18.96 -2.14 -2.62
N GLN A 27 19.99 -2.53 -3.39
CA GLN A 27 20.07 -2.15 -4.80
C GLN A 27 18.87 -2.69 -5.58
N SER A 28 18.29 -1.82 -6.40
CA SER A 28 17.18 -2.14 -7.29
C SER A 28 17.68 -2.98 -8.46
N VAL A 29 17.00 -4.09 -8.73
CA VAL A 29 17.21 -4.94 -9.90
C VAL A 29 15.88 -5.22 -10.59
N ARG A 30 15.94 -5.52 -11.89
CA ARG A 30 14.78 -5.95 -12.66
C ARG A 30 14.71 -7.47 -12.65
N ALA A 31 13.55 -8.01 -12.28
CA ALA A 31 13.26 -9.43 -12.31
C ALA A 31 11.97 -9.67 -13.09
N THR A 32 11.96 -10.71 -13.90
CA THR A 32 10.80 -11.04 -14.74
C THR A 32 10.14 -12.30 -14.23
N PHE A 33 8.82 -12.22 -14.03
CA PHE A 33 7.97 -13.29 -13.53
C PHE A 33 6.84 -13.58 -14.51
N LYS A 34 6.32 -14.81 -14.49
CA LYS A 34 5.08 -15.16 -15.19
C LYS A 34 3.97 -15.28 -14.16
N LEU A 35 3.11 -14.26 -14.08
CA LEU A 35 2.06 -14.16 -13.07
C LEU A 35 0.69 -14.06 -13.73
N THR A 36 -0.37 -14.46 -13.03
CA THR A 36 -1.74 -14.14 -13.43
C THR A 36 -1.99 -12.63 -13.48
N GLU A 37 -2.94 -12.20 -14.30
CA GLU A 37 -3.32 -10.78 -14.38
C GLU A 37 -3.82 -10.25 -13.03
N GLY A 38 -4.70 -11.00 -12.35
CA GLY A 38 -5.17 -10.65 -11.01
C GLY A 38 -4.05 -10.44 -9.98
N CYS A 39 -2.91 -11.13 -10.12
CA CYS A 39 -1.76 -10.97 -9.22
C CYS A 39 -1.05 -9.63 -9.48
N ILE A 40 -0.94 -9.26 -10.75
CA ILE A 40 -0.35 -7.99 -11.17
C ILE A 40 -1.24 -6.83 -10.75
N ASP A 41 -2.56 -7.01 -10.87
CA ASP A 41 -3.56 -6.01 -10.49
C ASP A 41 -3.61 -5.84 -8.97
N ALA A 42 -3.64 -6.93 -8.19
CA ALA A 42 -3.57 -6.88 -6.73
C ALA A 42 -2.36 -6.09 -6.23
N LEU A 43 -1.17 -6.36 -6.79
CA LEU A 43 0.05 -5.61 -6.46
C LEU A 43 -0.07 -4.12 -6.81
N SER A 44 -0.69 -3.82 -7.94
CA SER A 44 -0.84 -2.44 -8.42
C SER A 44 -1.83 -1.65 -7.58
N ILE A 45 -2.98 -2.25 -7.26
CA ILE A 45 -4.05 -1.69 -6.44
C ILE A 45 -3.54 -1.44 -5.02
N VAL A 46 -2.96 -2.45 -4.37
CA VAL A 46 -2.48 -2.29 -2.98
C VAL A 46 -1.36 -1.27 -2.87
N ALA A 47 -0.44 -1.23 -3.85
CA ALA A 47 0.59 -0.20 -3.87
C ALA A 47 -0.01 1.21 -3.98
N ALA A 48 -1.00 1.40 -4.87
CA ALA A 48 -1.70 2.67 -5.03
C ALA A 48 -2.43 3.08 -3.75
N HIS A 49 -3.19 2.16 -3.13
CA HIS A 49 -3.98 2.42 -1.92
C HIS A 49 -3.13 2.72 -0.69
N LEU A 50 -2.01 2.02 -0.53
CA LEU A 50 -1.08 2.28 0.58
C LEU A 50 -0.17 3.49 0.31
N GLY A 51 -0.22 4.09 -0.88
CA GLY A 51 0.66 5.19 -1.27
C GLY A 51 2.15 4.80 -1.31
N ILE A 52 2.45 3.51 -1.55
CA ILE A 52 3.81 2.97 -1.60
C ILE A 52 4.18 2.54 -3.01
N LYS A 53 5.47 2.50 -3.31
CA LYS A 53 5.95 1.98 -4.59
C LYS A 53 5.75 0.46 -4.64
N GLN A 54 5.37 -0.08 -5.79
CA GLN A 54 5.25 -1.54 -6.01
C GLN A 54 6.51 -2.30 -5.60
N LYS A 55 7.71 -1.76 -5.87
CA LYS A 55 8.99 -2.31 -5.37
C LYS A 55 8.97 -2.53 -3.86
N SER A 56 8.52 -1.53 -3.10
CA SER A 56 8.51 -1.58 -1.64
C SER A 56 7.53 -2.63 -1.15
N LEU A 57 6.32 -2.66 -1.74
CA LEU A 57 5.33 -3.68 -1.44
C LEU A 57 5.89 -5.09 -1.68
N PHE A 58 6.48 -5.30 -2.84
CA PHE A 58 7.08 -6.58 -3.22
C PHE A 58 8.22 -6.98 -2.27
N ASP A 59 9.11 -6.04 -1.95
CA ASP A 59 10.19 -6.27 -1.01
C ASP A 59 9.62 -6.70 0.35
N HIS A 60 8.60 -6.01 0.87
CA HIS A 60 7.96 -6.35 2.16
C HIS A 60 7.26 -7.71 2.16
N LEU A 61 6.57 -8.06 1.08
CA LEU A 61 5.87 -9.35 0.97
C LEU A 61 6.83 -10.54 1.08
N ILE A 62 8.06 -10.36 0.59
CA ILE A 62 9.04 -11.43 0.42
C ILE A 62 10.15 -11.38 1.49
N ASP A 63 10.34 -10.26 2.20
CA ASP A 63 11.43 -10.12 3.18
C ASP A 63 11.31 -11.08 4.37
N ASP A 64 10.10 -11.57 4.65
CA ASP A 64 9.86 -12.61 5.66
C ASP A 64 10.11 -14.01 5.08
N ILE A 65 11.37 -14.47 5.22
CA ILE A 65 11.81 -15.81 4.79
C ILE A 65 11.01 -16.92 5.49
N ALA A 66 10.58 -16.72 6.74
CA ALA A 66 9.80 -17.74 7.45
C ALA A 66 8.43 -17.92 6.79
N SER A 67 7.75 -16.82 6.48
CA SER A 67 6.52 -16.83 5.67
C SER A 67 6.75 -17.46 4.29
N LEU A 68 7.84 -17.13 3.61
CA LEU A 68 8.15 -17.64 2.27
C LEU A 68 8.41 -19.14 2.28
N ASN A 69 9.07 -19.66 3.32
CA ASN A 69 9.29 -21.09 3.52
C ASN A 69 7.99 -21.86 3.76
N SER A 70 7.05 -21.28 4.53
CA SER A 70 5.73 -21.89 4.73
C SER A 70 4.96 -22.00 3.40
N ILE A 71 4.93 -20.91 2.62
CA ILE A 71 4.34 -20.90 1.27
C ILE A 71 5.01 -21.98 0.40
N ALA A 72 6.34 -22.06 0.40
CA ALA A 72 7.07 -23.02 -0.43
C ALA A 72 6.74 -24.49 -0.11
N ARG A 73 6.31 -24.78 1.13
CA ARG A 73 5.85 -26.12 1.52
C ARG A 73 4.47 -26.43 0.94
N GLU A 74 3.58 -25.44 0.88
CA GLU A 74 2.21 -25.54 0.38
C GLU A 74 2.15 -25.61 -1.17
N VAL A 75 2.99 -24.82 -1.85
CA VAL A 75 3.07 -24.71 -3.32
C VAL A 75 3.32 -26.04 -4.04
N ARG A 76 3.93 -27.04 -3.36
CA ARG A 76 4.27 -28.33 -3.99
C ARG A 76 3.07 -29.14 -4.48
N ASN A 77 1.84 -28.77 -4.12
CA ASN A 77 0.63 -29.55 -4.39
C ASN A 77 -0.51 -28.80 -5.13
N ASP A 78 -0.29 -27.62 -5.71
CA ASP A 78 -1.41 -26.72 -6.01
C ASP A 78 -1.81 -26.51 -7.50
N PRO A 79 -3.13 -26.47 -7.80
CA PRO A 79 -3.70 -26.17 -9.11
C PRO A 79 -3.51 -24.74 -9.68
N LEU A 80 -3.01 -23.74 -8.93
CA LEU A 80 -2.74 -22.38 -9.45
C LEU A 80 -1.75 -22.36 -10.64
N LEU A 81 -1.05 -23.47 -10.89
CA LEU A 81 -0.20 -23.69 -12.05
C LEU A 81 -0.94 -23.69 -13.41
N ARG A 82 -2.28 -23.65 -13.44
CA ARG A 82 -3.10 -23.84 -14.66
C ARG A 82 -3.81 -22.61 -15.21
N LYS A 83 -3.66 -21.42 -14.59
CA LYS A 83 -4.24 -20.17 -15.11
C LYS A 83 -3.32 -19.53 -16.15
N ASP A 84 -3.90 -18.74 -17.05
CA ASP A 84 -3.14 -17.98 -18.04
C ASP A 84 -2.22 -16.98 -17.33
N ARG A 85 -0.92 -17.07 -17.63
CA ARG A 85 0.12 -16.24 -17.02
C ARG A 85 0.73 -15.32 -18.06
N VAL A 86 0.84 -14.05 -17.69
CA VAL A 86 1.51 -13.03 -18.49
C VAL A 86 2.88 -12.73 -17.93
N GLN A 87 3.83 -12.44 -18.81
CA GLN A 87 5.18 -12.10 -18.42
C GLN A 87 5.25 -10.63 -17.99
N LYS A 88 5.64 -10.37 -16.75
CA LYS A 88 5.79 -9.01 -16.21
C LYS A 88 7.14 -8.82 -15.55
N THR A 89 7.80 -7.70 -15.87
CA THR A 89 9.07 -7.31 -15.24
C THR A 89 8.81 -6.33 -14.10
N PHE A 90 9.26 -6.67 -12.90
CA PHE A 90 9.20 -5.82 -11.71
C PHE A 90 10.58 -5.33 -11.31
N VAL A 91 10.62 -4.17 -10.66
CA VAL A 91 11.82 -3.69 -9.97
C VAL A 91 11.73 -4.12 -8.52
N ILE A 92 12.70 -4.89 -8.04
CA ILE A 92 12.77 -5.43 -6.67
C ILE A 92 14.16 -5.20 -6.07
N SER A 93 14.35 -5.42 -4.78
CA SER A 93 15.68 -5.40 -4.17
C SER A 93 16.49 -6.66 -4.51
N ARG A 94 17.82 -6.55 -4.55
CA ARG A 94 18.68 -7.73 -4.70
C ARG A 94 18.50 -8.74 -3.58
N LYS A 95 18.25 -8.26 -2.35
CA LYS A 95 17.97 -9.13 -1.21
C LYS A 95 16.74 -10.01 -1.49
N THR A 96 15.64 -9.38 -1.92
CA THR A 96 14.38 -10.04 -2.28
C THR A 96 14.57 -11.09 -3.38
N LEU A 97 15.32 -10.77 -4.44
CA LEU A 97 15.62 -11.74 -5.49
C LEU A 97 16.42 -12.94 -4.96
N SER A 98 17.47 -12.68 -4.17
CA SER A 98 18.28 -13.74 -3.57
C SER A 98 17.47 -14.64 -2.65
N SER A 99 16.60 -14.07 -1.81
CA SER A 99 15.71 -14.83 -0.92
C SER A 99 14.74 -15.72 -1.70
N LEU A 100 14.15 -15.21 -2.79
CA LEU A 100 13.31 -16.03 -3.69
C LEU A 100 14.09 -17.19 -4.31
N GLU A 101 15.31 -16.94 -4.78
CA GLU A 101 16.15 -17.99 -5.38
C GLU A 101 16.62 -19.03 -4.36
N GLU A 102 16.92 -18.62 -3.14
CA GLU A 102 17.27 -19.51 -2.03
C GLU A 102 16.10 -20.44 -1.70
N VAL A 103 14.91 -19.90 -1.44
CA VAL A 103 13.74 -20.70 -1.08
C VAL A 103 13.27 -21.57 -2.25
N SER A 104 13.29 -21.02 -3.48
CA SER A 104 12.95 -21.78 -4.70
C SER A 104 13.83 -23.02 -4.84
N ARG A 105 15.16 -22.89 -4.63
CA ARG A 105 16.09 -24.03 -4.66
C ARG A 105 15.90 -24.99 -3.49
N ALA A 106 15.72 -24.46 -2.28
CA ALA A 106 15.60 -25.27 -1.07
C ALA A 106 14.34 -26.16 -1.06
N PHE A 107 13.24 -25.67 -1.65
CA PHE A 107 11.95 -26.38 -1.65
C PHE A 107 11.53 -26.93 -3.02
N ASN A 108 12.34 -26.72 -4.06
CA ASN A 108 12.03 -27.04 -5.46
C ASN A 108 10.69 -26.42 -5.92
N ALA A 109 10.44 -25.17 -5.51
CA ALA A 109 9.21 -24.43 -5.81
C ALA A 109 9.48 -23.36 -6.88
N PRO A 110 8.61 -23.19 -7.90
CA PRO A 110 8.78 -22.12 -8.89
C PRO A 110 8.72 -20.73 -8.25
N ARG A 111 9.65 -19.84 -8.60
CA ARG A 111 9.66 -18.44 -8.10
C ARG A 111 8.34 -17.71 -8.38
N ASP A 112 7.77 -17.93 -9.55
CA ASP A 112 6.48 -17.35 -9.95
C ASP A 112 5.37 -17.75 -8.98
N ALA A 113 5.30 -19.03 -8.60
CA ALA A 113 4.32 -19.52 -7.64
C ALA A 113 4.54 -18.92 -6.25
N LEU A 114 5.80 -18.84 -5.77
CA LEU A 114 6.10 -18.19 -4.49
C LEU A 114 5.59 -16.74 -4.44
N VAL A 115 5.72 -16.02 -5.54
CA VAL A 115 5.23 -14.64 -5.67
C VAL A 115 3.70 -14.59 -5.67
N GLU A 116 3.03 -15.40 -6.49
CA GLU A 116 1.56 -15.41 -6.57
C GLU A 116 0.92 -15.68 -5.20
N TYR A 117 1.42 -16.67 -4.46
CA TYR A 117 0.95 -16.96 -3.11
C TYR A 117 1.25 -15.87 -2.09
N SER A 118 2.39 -15.22 -2.21
CA SER A 118 2.70 -14.08 -1.36
C SER A 118 1.71 -12.94 -1.60
N VAL A 119 1.22 -12.78 -2.83
CA VAL A 119 0.19 -11.80 -3.19
C VAL A 119 -1.21 -12.21 -2.73
N LEU A 120 -1.53 -13.50 -2.64
CA LEU A 120 -2.83 -13.94 -2.09
C LEU A 120 -3.09 -13.41 -0.67
N LYS A 121 -2.04 -13.22 0.14
CA LYS A 121 -2.13 -12.60 1.47
C LYS A 121 -2.65 -11.16 1.44
N LEU A 122 -2.63 -10.51 0.29
CA LEU A 122 -3.18 -9.17 0.11
C LEU A 122 -4.70 -9.18 -0.08
N ILE A 123 -5.33 -10.31 -0.42
CA ILE A 123 -6.76 -10.35 -0.73
C ILE A 123 -7.63 -9.88 0.44
N PRO A 124 -7.42 -10.34 1.69
CA PRO A 124 -8.20 -9.82 2.82
C PRO A 124 -8.01 -8.31 3.05
N ILE A 125 -6.80 -7.79 2.77
CA ILE A 125 -6.49 -6.37 2.87
C ILE A 125 -7.26 -5.58 1.81
N ILE A 126 -7.29 -6.08 0.57
CA ILE A 126 -8.04 -5.49 -0.55
C ILE A 126 -9.54 -5.49 -0.23
N ALA A 127 -10.08 -6.61 0.25
CA ALA A 127 -11.49 -6.71 0.62
C ALA A 127 -11.88 -5.69 1.71
N SER A 128 -11.10 -5.61 2.79
CA SER A 128 -11.32 -4.62 3.85
C SER A 128 -11.20 -3.18 3.35
N GLU A 129 -10.26 -2.91 2.46
CA GLU A 129 -10.06 -1.57 1.91
C GLU A 129 -11.18 -1.17 0.96
N ARG A 130 -11.74 -2.12 0.20
CA ARG A 130 -12.92 -1.91 -0.65
C ARG A 130 -14.14 -1.53 0.18
N GLU A 131 -14.40 -2.22 1.29
CA GLU A 131 -15.49 -1.88 2.21
C GLU A 131 -15.34 -0.45 2.76
N LYS A 132 -14.12 -0.08 3.18
CA LYS A 132 -13.83 1.28 3.63
C LYS A 132 -14.01 2.29 2.50
N HIS A 133 -13.62 1.95 1.28
CA HIS A 133 -13.77 2.80 0.11
C HIS A 133 -15.24 3.14 -0.17
N GLU A 134 -16.12 2.14 -0.14
CA GLU A 134 -17.57 2.35 -0.29
C GLU A 134 -18.13 3.27 0.79
N LYS A 135 -17.77 3.03 2.06
CA LYS A 135 -18.19 3.92 3.17
C LYS A 135 -17.70 5.36 2.97
N ARG A 136 -16.48 5.55 2.47
CA ARG A 136 -15.95 6.90 2.17
C ARG A 136 -16.76 7.59 1.07
N LYS A 137 -17.20 6.87 0.03
CA LYS A 137 -18.07 7.41 -1.03
C LYS A 137 -19.41 7.86 -0.48
N GLU A 138 -20.00 7.09 0.43
CA GLU A 138 -21.24 7.47 1.12
C GLU A 138 -21.06 8.74 1.94
N ILE A 139 -20.02 8.79 2.78
CA ILE A 139 -19.70 9.98 3.59
C ILE A 139 -19.41 11.20 2.71
N LEU A 140 -18.72 11.03 1.57
CA LEU A 140 -18.46 12.14 0.64
C LEU A 140 -19.75 12.80 0.13
N LYS A 141 -20.81 12.01 -0.12
CA LYS A 141 -22.12 12.55 -0.50
C LYS A 141 -22.72 13.40 0.62
N GLU A 142 -22.58 12.96 1.87
CA GLU A 142 -23.04 13.73 3.03
C GLU A 142 -22.24 15.02 3.23
N VAL A 143 -20.92 14.96 3.10
CA VAL A 143 -20.04 16.13 3.18
C VAL A 143 -20.38 17.13 2.09
N LYS A 144 -20.63 16.67 0.85
CA LYS A 144 -21.08 17.52 -0.25
C LYS A 144 -22.38 18.24 0.08
N LYS A 145 -23.38 17.50 0.59
CA LYS A 145 -24.67 18.06 0.98
C LYS A 145 -24.49 19.13 2.07
N HIS A 146 -23.65 18.87 3.07
CA HIS A 146 -23.36 19.84 4.13
C HIS A 146 -22.67 21.10 3.60
N LEU A 147 -21.72 20.95 2.66
CA LEU A 147 -21.09 22.08 1.98
C LEU A 147 -22.13 22.92 1.22
N ASP A 148 -23.02 22.27 0.46
CA ASP A 148 -24.08 22.96 -0.28
C ASP A 148 -25.03 23.72 0.65
N ASP A 149 -25.38 23.14 1.80
CA ASP A 149 -26.23 23.80 2.80
C ASP A 149 -25.50 24.97 3.48
N GLY A 150 -24.21 24.84 3.77
CA GLY A 150 -23.36 25.93 4.24
C GLY A 150 -23.29 27.09 3.24
N LEU A 151 -23.14 26.81 1.95
CA LEU A 151 -23.14 27.80 0.88
C LEU A 151 -24.50 28.49 0.74
N LYS A 152 -25.62 27.76 0.89
CA LYS A 152 -26.97 28.36 0.91
C LYS A 152 -27.14 29.31 2.09
N LEU A 153 -26.68 28.93 3.28
CA LEU A 153 -26.71 29.80 4.46
C LEU A 153 -25.85 31.05 4.24
N PHE A 154 -24.65 30.90 3.68
CA PHE A 154 -23.78 32.03 3.39
C PHE A 154 -24.41 33.02 2.41
N ARG A 155 -25.06 32.54 1.33
CA ARG A 155 -25.81 33.42 0.41
C ARG A 155 -26.94 34.18 1.11
N LYS A 156 -27.64 33.54 2.07
CA LYS A 156 -28.64 34.23 2.89
C LYS A 156 -28.01 35.31 3.76
N MET A 157 -26.83 35.08 4.33
CA MET A 157 -26.12 36.08 5.12
C MET A 157 -25.77 37.30 4.27
N GLN A 158 -25.19 37.09 3.09
CA GLN A 158 -24.85 38.17 2.15
C GLN A 158 -26.07 38.99 1.74
N ALA A 159 -27.23 38.35 1.57
CA ALA A 159 -28.48 39.04 1.22
C ALA A 159 -29.06 39.89 2.37
N ASN A 160 -28.69 39.63 3.63
CA ASN A 160 -29.27 40.31 4.80
C ASN A 160 -28.31 41.29 5.50
N LEU A 161 -26.99 41.09 5.40
CA LEU A 161 -25.99 41.83 6.17
C LEU A 161 -25.13 42.78 5.33
N GLU A 162 -25.35 42.86 4.00
CA GLU A 162 -24.48 43.53 3.03
C GLU A 162 -23.11 42.83 2.86
N GLU A 163 -22.47 43.03 1.70
CA GLU A 163 -21.29 42.23 1.30
C GLU A 163 -20.04 42.57 2.10
N ASP A 164 -19.92 43.82 2.58
CA ASP A 164 -18.78 44.33 3.35
C ASP A 164 -18.86 44.00 4.86
N ASP A 165 -19.90 43.29 5.31
CA ASP A 165 -20.03 42.92 6.72
C ASP A 165 -18.88 41.97 7.14
N PRO A 166 -18.19 42.25 8.26
CA PRO A 166 -17.07 41.43 8.72
C PRO A 166 -17.44 39.95 8.97
N VAL A 167 -18.70 39.65 9.33
CA VAL A 167 -19.20 38.29 9.51
C VAL A 167 -19.33 37.58 8.16
N CYS A 168 -19.78 38.27 7.11
CA CYS A 168 -19.78 37.76 5.74
C CYS A 168 -18.37 37.43 5.27
N GLY A 169 -17.39 38.31 5.53
CA GLY A 169 -15.97 38.04 5.21
C GLY A 169 -15.41 36.80 5.93
N ARG A 170 -15.74 36.61 7.21
CA ARG A 170 -15.35 35.40 7.96
C ARG A 170 -15.99 34.14 7.38
N MET A 171 -17.29 34.19 7.06
CA MET A 171 -18.02 33.06 6.50
C MET A 171 -17.49 32.67 5.11
N ALA A 172 -17.13 33.66 4.27
CA ALA A 172 -16.48 33.42 2.99
C ALA A 172 -15.19 32.60 3.14
N SER A 173 -14.34 32.96 4.10
CA SER A 173 -13.09 32.23 4.40
C SER A 173 -13.36 30.79 4.86
N VAL A 174 -14.40 30.56 5.66
CA VAL A 174 -14.80 29.22 6.11
C VAL A 174 -15.26 28.38 4.92
N MET A 175 -16.15 28.93 4.07
CA MET A 175 -16.66 28.23 2.89
C MET A 175 -15.56 27.90 1.88
N ALA A 176 -14.61 28.81 1.66
CA ALA A 176 -13.47 28.55 0.78
C ALA A 176 -12.59 27.40 1.30
N THR A 177 -12.31 27.39 2.61
CA THR A 177 -11.55 26.31 3.25
C THR A 177 -12.31 24.98 3.16
N TYR A 178 -13.62 25.00 3.40
CA TYR A 178 -14.47 23.81 3.27
C TYR A 178 -14.43 23.27 1.84
N ALA A 179 -14.65 24.12 0.82
CA ALA A 179 -14.60 23.72 -0.58
C ALA A 179 -13.26 23.07 -0.95
N SER A 180 -12.14 23.66 -0.52
CA SER A 180 -10.82 23.07 -0.74
C SER A 180 -10.64 21.71 -0.05
N ALA A 181 -11.18 21.55 1.16
CA ALA A 181 -11.14 20.28 1.88
C ALA A 181 -12.00 19.23 1.17
N PHE A 182 -13.19 19.59 0.71
CA PHE A 182 -14.06 18.71 -0.07
C PHE A 182 -13.38 18.22 -1.35
N GLU A 183 -12.77 19.12 -2.13
CA GLU A 183 -12.02 18.75 -3.34
C GLU A 183 -10.85 17.81 -3.03
N SER A 184 -10.14 18.05 -1.92
CA SER A 184 -9.03 17.19 -1.50
C SER A 184 -9.50 15.78 -1.12
N ILE A 185 -10.62 15.68 -0.40
CA ILE A 185 -11.24 14.40 -0.02
C ILE A 185 -11.76 13.68 -1.27
N SER A 186 -12.44 14.40 -2.15
CA SER A 186 -12.96 13.89 -3.43
C SER A 186 -11.83 13.32 -4.29
N ALA A 187 -10.73 14.05 -4.46
CA ALA A 187 -9.57 13.61 -5.22
C ALA A 187 -8.88 12.38 -4.60
N PHE A 188 -8.87 12.26 -3.27
CA PHE A 188 -8.35 11.06 -2.59
C PHE A 188 -9.23 9.85 -2.86
N ILE A 189 -10.56 10.00 -2.76
CA ILE A 189 -11.51 8.93 -3.04
C ILE A 189 -11.43 8.53 -4.51
N GLU A 190 -11.45 9.48 -5.45
CA GLU A 190 -11.37 9.18 -6.88
C GLU A 190 -10.14 8.35 -7.26
N LYS A 191 -8.97 8.64 -6.66
CA LYS A 191 -7.76 7.84 -6.86
C LYS A 191 -7.89 6.39 -6.38
N GLY A 192 -8.77 6.15 -5.42
CA GLY A 192 -9.05 4.83 -4.86
C GLY A 192 -10.04 4.00 -5.67
N SER A 193 -10.65 4.55 -6.74
CA SER A 193 -11.61 3.82 -7.58
C SER A 193 -11.03 2.55 -8.22
N ILE A 194 -9.71 2.45 -8.36
CA ILE A 194 -9.01 1.29 -8.92
C ILE A 194 -9.29 -0.03 -8.17
N ILE A 195 -9.71 0.03 -6.90
CA ILE A 195 -10.08 -1.16 -6.11
C ILE A 195 -11.48 -1.70 -6.41
N GLU A 196 -12.33 -0.89 -7.04
CA GLU A 196 -13.73 -1.26 -7.29
C GLU A 196 -13.84 -2.39 -8.32
N ASP A 197 -12.95 -2.36 -9.32
CA ASP A 197 -12.89 -3.33 -10.42
C ASP A 197 -12.06 -4.59 -10.07
N PHE A 198 -11.61 -4.73 -8.82
CA PHE A 198 -10.80 -5.89 -8.44
C PHE A 198 -11.62 -7.18 -8.39
N ASP A 199 -11.26 -8.13 -9.23
CA ASP A 199 -11.79 -9.50 -9.24
C ASP A 199 -10.94 -10.43 -8.35
N ALA A 200 -11.45 -10.72 -7.16
CA ALA A 200 -10.81 -11.66 -6.22
C ALA A 200 -10.96 -13.13 -6.65
N GLU A 201 -12.01 -13.47 -7.39
CA GLU A 201 -12.27 -14.84 -7.88
C GLU A 201 -11.29 -15.22 -9.00
N ALA A 202 -10.88 -14.24 -9.82
CA ALA A 202 -9.80 -14.39 -10.80
C ALA A 202 -8.48 -14.86 -10.16
N MET A 203 -8.29 -14.64 -8.86
CA MET A 203 -7.11 -15.09 -8.10
C MET A 203 -7.27 -16.46 -7.44
N GLY A 204 -8.42 -17.12 -7.59
CA GLY A 204 -8.68 -18.44 -6.99
C GLY A 204 -9.01 -18.38 -5.50
N PHE A 205 -9.32 -17.19 -4.97
CA PHE A 205 -9.87 -17.03 -3.65
C PHE A 205 -11.38 -17.24 -3.71
N ASN A 206 -11.88 -18.31 -3.10
CA ASN A 206 -13.31 -18.51 -2.87
C ASN A 206 -13.60 -18.17 -1.39
N PRO A 207 -14.35 -17.09 -1.10
CA PRO A 207 -14.70 -16.71 0.27
C PRO A 207 -15.55 -17.76 1.00
N GLU A 208 -16.14 -18.74 0.29
CA GLU A 208 -16.94 -19.81 0.90
C GLU A 208 -16.12 -20.96 1.52
N ASN A 209 -14.78 -20.93 1.43
CA ASN A 209 -13.91 -22.00 1.94
C ASN A 209 -13.35 -21.74 3.36
N GLU A 210 -13.79 -20.69 4.07
CA GLU A 210 -13.34 -20.35 5.43
C GLU A 210 -14.40 -20.60 6.54
N GLU A 211 -15.41 -21.46 6.29
CA GLU A 211 -16.31 -21.98 7.35
C GLU A 211 -15.78 -23.25 8.03
#